data_AF-A0A524HH57-F1
#
_entry.id   AF-A0A524HH57-F1
#
_cell.length_a   1.000
_cell.length_b   1.000
_cell.length_c   1.000
_cell.angle_alpha   90.00
_cell.angle_beta   90.00
_cell.angle_gamma   90.00
#
_symmetry.space_group_name_H-M   'P 1'
#
loop_
_entity.id
_entity.type
_entity.pdbx_description
1 polymer ?
#
loop_
_entity_poly.entity_id
_entity_poly.type
_entity_poly.pdbx_seq_one_letter_code
_entity_poly.pdbx_strand_id
1 'polypeptide(L)'
;MGYPVMWWVAPASSILALIFAIYFYKKVMAAPQGNQKMIEIANYVREGSYAYLFRQYKVVAVVFVVLLVIFAFLAKIGVQNPFVPIAFLTGGFFSGLCGFLGMKTATNASSRTAQGASESLNRGLTFAFRSVAVMGLVVVGFGLLDISLWYLILDKVVYTADNMANGLRLFGFQLVPVGMDSHHKLVEITTTMITFGMGASTQALFARVGGGIYTKAADVGADLVGKVEAGIPEYDPRNPATIADNVGDNVGDVAGMGADLYESYCGSILATMALGAALSLESVQRMGMDPLKAVMAPMVVAGLGIILSIVGIFMVKCKEDATQKNLLRSLLFGTLGSSVLILLVVIAMASTDWISRGVCYAVISGLVAGVIIGQLTEYYTSDEYAPTKGIANQANMGPATTIIDGFATGMFSSGLPVVTIVIGILCAFGFSGGFSDISLGLYGIGFAAVGMLSTLGITLATDAYGPIADNAGGNAEMSGLGPEVRKRTDALDALGNTTAATGKGFAIGSAALTAMALLAAYIEEIRIWLGRLAEDGIYQVGNVVFFKGAAASESAKAAYEAVKSEGVIFVGTATATMADFVNAYNLTIMN
;
A
#
# COMPACT_ATOMS: atom_id res chain seq x y z
N MET A 1 -25.81 -4.78 18.24
CA MET A 1 -25.23 -3.54 18.79
C MET A 1 -24.92 -2.57 17.65
N GLY A 2 -25.14 -1.27 17.86
CA GLY A 2 -24.82 -0.23 16.88
C GLY A 2 -23.32 -0.01 16.77
N TYR A 3 -22.86 0.51 15.63
CA TYR A 3 -21.46 0.89 15.47
C TYR A 3 -21.11 2.09 16.37
N PRO A 4 -19.94 2.08 17.00
CA PRO A 4 -19.43 3.27 17.67
C PRO A 4 -19.34 4.44 16.70
N VAL A 5 -19.65 5.65 17.17
CA VAL A 5 -19.66 6.87 16.33
C VAL A 5 -18.34 7.06 15.59
N MET A 6 -17.23 6.73 16.25
CA MET A 6 -15.89 6.90 15.70
C MET A 6 -15.59 5.98 14.50
N TRP A 7 -16.29 4.85 14.36
CA TRP A 7 -16.15 3.98 13.18
C TRP A 7 -16.58 4.71 11.89
N TRP A 8 -17.59 5.57 11.95
CA TRP A 8 -18.09 6.33 10.79
C TRP A 8 -17.07 7.31 10.21
N VAL A 9 -15.99 7.62 10.94
CA VAL A 9 -14.87 8.42 10.42
C VAL A 9 -14.25 7.72 9.20
N ALA A 10 -14.15 6.39 9.19
CA ALA A 10 -13.57 5.66 8.07
C ALA A 10 -14.34 5.85 6.75
N PRO A 11 -15.63 5.48 6.63
CA PRO A 11 -16.38 5.73 5.39
C PRO A 11 -16.56 7.22 5.09
N ALA A 12 -16.77 8.08 6.09
CA ALA A 12 -16.95 9.52 5.85
C ALA A 12 -15.69 10.19 5.28
N SER A 13 -14.51 9.86 5.83
CA SER A 13 -13.23 10.38 5.32
C SER A 13 -12.89 9.84 3.93
N SER A 14 -13.23 8.58 3.64
CA SER A 14 -13.05 7.99 2.31
C SER A 14 -13.86 8.72 1.23
N ILE A 15 -15.12 9.05 1.52
CA ILE A 15 -15.99 9.85 0.65
C ILE A 15 -15.43 11.28 0.53
N LEU A 16 -14.98 11.87 1.63
CA LEU A 16 -14.37 13.20 1.63
C LEU A 16 -13.13 13.25 0.73
N ALA A 17 -12.27 12.24 0.77
CA ALA A 17 -11.10 12.13 -0.11
C ALA A 17 -11.51 12.10 -1.58
N LEU A 18 -12.51 11.30 -1.95
CA LEU A 18 -13.01 11.23 -3.33
C LEU A 18 -13.65 12.56 -3.77
N ILE A 19 -14.35 13.27 -2.88
CA ILE A 19 -14.87 14.62 -3.16
C ILE A 19 -13.72 15.59 -3.45
N PHE A 20 -12.67 15.58 -2.62
CA PHE A 20 -11.50 16.44 -2.84
C PHE A 20 -10.71 16.03 -4.08
N ALA A 21 -10.63 14.74 -4.42
CA ALA A 21 -10.04 14.26 -5.66
C ALA A 21 -10.78 14.82 -6.88
N ILE A 22 -12.12 14.78 -6.88
CA ILE A 22 -12.96 15.39 -7.94
C ILE A 22 -12.74 16.91 -7.98
N TYR A 23 -12.68 17.56 -6.82
CA TYR A 23 -12.43 19.00 -6.74
C TYR A 23 -11.09 19.39 -7.38
N PHE A 24 -10.01 18.68 -7.03
CA PHE A 24 -8.68 18.92 -7.61
C PHE A 24 -8.66 18.59 -9.10
N TYR A 25 -9.24 17.46 -9.53
CA TYR A 25 -9.37 17.10 -10.94
C TYR A 25 -10.10 18.18 -11.75
N LYS A 26 -11.21 18.72 -11.25
CA LYS A 26 -11.91 19.84 -11.91
C LYS A 26 -11.04 21.08 -12.04
N LYS A 27 -10.22 21.39 -11.03
CA LYS A 27 -9.26 22.49 -11.09
C LYS A 27 -8.15 22.24 -12.12
N VAL A 28 -7.65 21.02 -12.23
CA VAL A 28 -6.69 20.62 -13.28
C VAL A 28 -7.32 20.87 -14.65
N MET A 29 -8.53 20.35 -14.89
CA MET A 29 -9.20 20.45 -16.18
C MET A 29 -9.50 21.91 -16.59
N ALA A 30 -9.80 22.77 -15.62
CA ALA A 30 -10.07 24.19 -15.85
C ALA A 30 -8.82 25.04 -16.14
N ALA A 31 -7.61 24.54 -15.86
CA ALA A 31 -6.39 25.29 -16.11
C ALA A 31 -6.02 25.31 -17.60
N PRO A 32 -5.36 26.39 -18.09
CA PRO A 32 -4.94 26.52 -19.48
C PRO A 32 -3.96 25.41 -19.87
N GLN A 33 -4.14 24.83 -21.06
CA GLN A 33 -3.30 23.75 -21.59
C GLN A 33 -2.01 24.24 -22.28
N GLY A 34 -1.79 25.55 -22.30
CA GLY A 34 -0.70 26.17 -23.05
C GLY A 34 -1.04 26.38 -24.52
N ASN A 35 -0.02 26.35 -25.36
CA ASN A 35 -0.15 26.62 -26.80
C ASN A 35 -0.63 25.37 -27.58
N GLN A 36 -0.92 25.55 -28.88
CA GLN A 36 -1.44 24.47 -29.73
C GLN A 36 -0.48 23.26 -29.82
N LYS A 37 0.83 23.50 -29.83
CA LYS A 37 1.83 22.42 -29.92
C LYS A 37 1.89 21.60 -28.64
N MET A 38 1.85 22.26 -27.48
CA MET A 38 1.78 21.61 -26.18
C MET A 38 0.55 20.71 -26.04
N ILE A 39 -0.61 21.18 -26.53
CA ILE A 39 -1.86 20.41 -26.58
C ILE A 39 -1.73 19.19 -27.49
N GLU A 40 -1.16 19.37 -28.68
CA GLU A 40 -0.95 18.29 -29.64
C GLU A 40 -0.09 17.16 -29.05
N ILE A 41 1.06 17.52 -28.47
CA ILE A 41 1.99 16.55 -27.85
C ILE A 41 1.32 15.82 -26.68
N ALA A 42 0.64 16.55 -25.79
CA ALA A 42 -0.06 15.94 -24.67
C ALA A 42 -1.19 14.99 -25.13
N ASN A 43 -1.80 15.24 -26.29
CA ASN A 43 -2.78 14.32 -26.85
C ASN A 43 -2.13 13.03 -27.36
N TYR A 44 -0.98 13.08 -28.04
CA TYR A 44 -0.26 11.86 -28.46
C TYR A 44 0.15 11.00 -27.27
N VAL A 45 0.70 11.62 -26.21
CA VAL A 45 1.04 10.91 -24.97
C VAL A 45 -0.21 10.29 -24.35
N ARG A 46 -1.32 11.04 -24.26
CA ARG A 46 -2.58 10.52 -23.69
C ARG A 46 -3.16 9.35 -24.48
N GLU A 47 -3.15 9.43 -25.81
CA GLU A 47 -3.60 8.36 -26.69
C GLU A 47 -2.73 7.11 -26.54
N GLY A 48 -1.41 7.27 -26.50
CA GLY A 48 -0.46 6.19 -26.26
C GLY A 48 -0.66 5.52 -24.90
N SER A 49 -0.81 6.31 -23.83
CA SER A 49 -1.06 5.79 -22.48
C SER A 49 -2.36 5.01 -22.39
N TYR A 50 -3.45 5.49 -23.01
CA TYR A 50 -4.70 4.75 -23.06
C TYR A 50 -4.60 3.47 -23.88
N ALA A 51 -3.97 3.52 -25.06
CA ALA A 51 -3.80 2.34 -25.90
C ALA A 51 -3.03 1.23 -25.16
N TYR A 52 -1.93 1.60 -24.49
CA TYR A 52 -1.15 0.67 -23.67
C TYR A 52 -1.97 0.10 -22.51
N LEU A 53 -2.59 0.96 -21.69
CA LEU A 53 -3.28 0.52 -20.49
C LEU A 53 -4.47 -0.39 -20.81
N PHE A 54 -5.27 -0.05 -21.82
CA PHE A 54 -6.37 -0.91 -22.24
C PHE A 54 -5.89 -2.26 -22.77
N ARG A 55 -4.74 -2.29 -23.45
CA ARG A 55 -4.13 -3.55 -23.88
C ARG A 55 -3.68 -4.39 -22.69
N GLN A 56 -3.01 -3.77 -21.72
CA GLN A 56 -2.59 -4.42 -20.48
C GLN A 56 -3.81 -4.96 -19.71
N TYR A 57 -4.84 -4.14 -19.49
CA TYR A 57 -6.03 -4.53 -18.75
C TYR A 57 -6.82 -5.64 -19.43
N LYS A 58 -6.82 -5.70 -20.77
CA LYS A 58 -7.42 -6.82 -21.51
C LYS A 58 -6.71 -8.15 -21.21
N VAL A 59 -5.38 -8.15 -21.11
CA VAL A 59 -4.60 -9.34 -20.77
C VAL A 59 -4.82 -9.71 -19.30
N VAL A 60 -4.74 -8.73 -18.41
CA VAL A 60 -4.95 -8.96 -16.97
C VAL A 60 -6.37 -9.47 -16.68
N ALA A 61 -7.39 -8.97 -17.38
CA ALA A 61 -8.76 -9.47 -17.26
C ALA A 61 -8.87 -10.97 -17.54
N VAL A 62 -8.09 -11.51 -18.49
CA VAL A 62 -8.07 -12.96 -18.75
C VAL A 62 -7.52 -13.71 -17.53
N VAL A 63 -6.43 -13.23 -16.94
CA VAL A 63 -5.85 -13.83 -15.72
C VAL A 63 -6.86 -13.80 -14.57
N PHE A 64 -7.56 -12.67 -14.38
CA PHE A 64 -8.60 -12.53 -13.36
C PHE A 64 -9.77 -13.50 -13.59
N VAL A 65 -10.20 -13.71 -14.83
CA VAL A 65 -11.25 -14.70 -15.15
C VAL A 65 -10.79 -16.12 -14.83
N VAL A 66 -9.55 -16.48 -15.14
CA VAL A 66 -8.99 -17.81 -14.82
C VAL A 66 -8.95 -18.01 -13.29
N LEU A 67 -8.42 -17.04 -12.55
CA LEU A 67 -8.36 -17.10 -11.09
C LEU A 67 -9.76 -17.11 -10.45
N LEU A 68 -10.71 -16.35 -11.00
CA LEU A 68 -12.11 -16.37 -10.58
C LEU A 68 -12.71 -17.78 -10.69
N VAL A 69 -12.50 -18.47 -11.82
CA VAL A 69 -12.99 -19.84 -12.02
C VAL A 69 -12.35 -20.80 -11.02
N ILE A 70 -11.04 -20.67 -10.79
CA ILE A 70 -10.32 -21.49 -9.80
C ILE A 70 -10.89 -21.26 -8.39
N PHE A 71 -11.00 -20.01 -7.96
CA PHE A 71 -11.53 -19.69 -6.63
C PHE A 71 -13.00 -20.10 -6.47
N ALA A 72 -13.82 -19.92 -7.51
CA ALA A 72 -15.21 -20.37 -7.48
C ALA A 72 -15.32 -21.90 -7.38
N PHE A 73 -14.44 -22.64 -8.06
CA PHE A 73 -14.36 -24.09 -7.93
C PHE A 73 -13.93 -24.50 -6.52
N LEU A 74 -12.86 -23.89 -5.98
CA LEU A 74 -12.39 -24.13 -4.61
C LEU A 74 -13.46 -23.81 -3.56
N ALA A 75 -14.21 -22.73 -3.77
CA ALA A 75 -15.34 -22.37 -2.92
C ALA A 75 -16.46 -23.41 -2.97
N LYS A 76 -16.74 -23.98 -4.15
CA LYS A 76 -17.78 -24.98 -4.34
C LYS A 76 -17.46 -26.30 -3.63
N ILE A 77 -16.19 -26.71 -3.60
CA ILE A 77 -15.75 -27.91 -2.91
C ILE A 77 -15.51 -27.69 -1.41
N GLY A 78 -15.81 -26.49 -0.88
CA GLY A 78 -15.66 -26.15 0.54
C GLY A 78 -14.20 -25.91 0.98
N VAL A 79 -13.26 -25.82 0.04
CA VAL A 79 -11.85 -25.51 0.33
C VAL A 79 -11.65 -24.02 0.54
N GLN A 80 -12.43 -23.16 -0.11
CA GLN A 80 -12.30 -21.70 0.00
C GLN A 80 -13.60 -21.06 0.50
N ASN A 81 -13.50 -19.91 1.17
CA ASN A 81 -14.68 -19.16 1.55
C ASN A 81 -15.45 -18.67 0.29
N PRO A 82 -16.80 -18.80 0.23
CA PRO A 82 -17.61 -18.43 -0.93
C PRO A 82 -17.53 -16.97 -1.39
N PHE A 83 -17.09 -16.06 -0.51
CA PHE A 83 -16.95 -14.65 -0.83
C PHE A 83 -15.62 -14.31 -1.49
N VAL A 84 -14.60 -15.17 -1.36
CA VAL A 84 -13.26 -14.94 -1.92
C VAL A 84 -13.27 -14.64 -3.43
N PRO A 85 -14.00 -15.39 -4.27
CA PRO A 85 -14.02 -15.10 -5.71
C PRO A 85 -14.53 -13.68 -6.02
N ILE A 86 -15.47 -13.18 -5.22
CA ILE A 86 -16.06 -11.85 -5.40
C ILE A 86 -15.14 -10.77 -4.80
N ALA A 87 -14.64 -10.97 -3.58
CA ALA A 87 -13.73 -10.05 -2.91
C ALA A 87 -12.41 -9.86 -3.68
N PHE A 88 -11.90 -10.95 -4.28
CA PHE A 88 -10.75 -10.91 -5.19
C PHE A 88 -11.00 -9.98 -6.38
N LEU A 89 -12.18 -10.04 -7.01
CA LEU A 89 -12.52 -9.17 -8.14
C LEU A 89 -12.63 -7.71 -7.73
N THR A 90 -13.23 -7.40 -6.57
CA THR A 90 -13.41 -6.01 -6.13
C THR A 90 -12.06 -5.34 -5.85
N GLY A 91 -11.15 -6.05 -5.15
CA GLY A 91 -9.81 -5.51 -4.86
C GLY A 91 -8.99 -5.24 -6.12
N GLY A 92 -9.03 -6.17 -7.09
CA GLY A 92 -8.37 -5.96 -8.39
C GLY A 92 -9.00 -4.83 -9.20
N PHE A 93 -10.34 -4.71 -9.19
CA PHE A 93 -11.05 -3.64 -9.87
C PHE A 93 -10.69 -2.26 -9.33
N PHE A 94 -10.74 -2.06 -8.01
CA PHE A 94 -10.40 -0.77 -7.41
C PHE A 94 -8.92 -0.43 -7.55
N SER A 95 -8.02 -1.42 -7.45
CA SER A 95 -6.59 -1.23 -7.75
C SER A 95 -6.38 -0.73 -9.18
N GLY A 96 -7.01 -1.38 -10.16
CA GLY A 96 -6.93 -0.98 -11.57
C GLY A 96 -7.60 0.36 -11.85
N LEU A 97 -8.70 0.67 -11.15
CA LEU A 97 -9.37 1.97 -11.25
C LEU A 97 -8.48 3.09 -10.71
N CYS A 98 -7.79 2.88 -9.59
CA CYS A 98 -6.85 3.86 -9.03
C CYS A 98 -5.72 4.16 -10.02
N GLY A 99 -5.09 3.13 -10.60
CA GLY A 99 -4.06 3.31 -11.62
C GLY A 99 -4.56 4.07 -12.85
N PHE A 100 -5.76 3.74 -13.35
CA PHE A 100 -6.36 4.43 -14.49
C PHE A 100 -6.68 5.90 -14.21
N LEU A 101 -7.28 6.21 -13.05
CA LEU A 101 -7.63 7.59 -12.68
C LEU A 101 -6.41 8.44 -12.39
N GLY A 102 -5.36 7.87 -11.79
CA GLY A 102 -4.06 8.50 -11.61
C GLY A 102 -3.46 8.90 -12.96
N MET A 103 -3.30 7.93 -13.87
CA MET A 103 -2.80 8.17 -15.23
C MET A 103 -3.63 9.19 -16.00
N LYS A 104 -4.96 9.07 -15.93
CA LYS A 104 -5.88 10.00 -16.60
C LYS A 104 -5.65 11.43 -16.11
N THR A 105 -5.36 11.62 -14.82
CA THR A 105 -5.05 12.95 -14.30
C THR A 105 -3.67 13.41 -14.76
N ALA A 106 -2.65 12.54 -14.69
CA ALA A 106 -1.28 12.85 -15.10
C ALA A 106 -1.16 13.27 -16.57
N THR A 107 -1.75 12.49 -17.48
CA THR A 107 -1.81 12.79 -18.93
C THR A 107 -2.61 14.05 -19.28
N ASN A 108 -3.45 14.56 -18.37
CA ASN A 108 -4.10 15.86 -18.51
C ASN A 108 -3.32 16.99 -17.81
N ALA A 109 -2.42 16.67 -16.90
CA ALA A 109 -1.66 17.65 -16.12
C ALA A 109 -0.38 18.10 -16.84
N SER A 110 0.29 17.25 -17.62
CA SER A 110 1.61 17.53 -18.21
C SER A 110 1.74 18.89 -18.93
N SER A 111 0.93 19.14 -19.97
CA SER A 111 0.97 20.42 -20.71
C SER A 111 0.57 21.62 -19.84
N ARG A 112 -0.33 21.42 -18.89
CA ARG A 112 -0.77 22.46 -17.95
C ARG A 112 0.30 22.79 -16.91
N THR A 113 1.08 21.81 -16.48
CA THR A 113 2.28 21.98 -15.64
C THR A 113 3.35 22.76 -16.41
N ALA A 114 3.62 22.40 -17.67
CA ALA A 114 4.54 23.13 -18.53
C ALA A 114 4.09 24.60 -18.74
N GLN A 115 2.79 24.82 -18.94
CA GLN A 115 2.22 26.17 -19.00
C GLN A 115 2.40 26.92 -17.67
N GLY A 116 2.17 26.26 -16.53
CA GLY A 116 2.42 26.83 -15.21
C GLY A 116 3.89 27.23 -15.03
N ALA A 117 4.83 26.37 -15.44
CA ALA A 117 6.26 26.63 -15.39
C ALA A 117 6.69 27.77 -16.33
N SER A 118 5.97 28.01 -17.43
CA SER A 118 6.21 29.18 -18.29
C SER A 118 5.92 30.51 -17.59
N GLU A 119 5.04 30.50 -16.59
CA GLU A 119 4.69 31.69 -15.83
C GLU A 119 5.58 31.83 -14.58
N SER A 120 5.69 30.78 -13.76
CA SER A 120 6.48 30.81 -12.52
C SER A 120 6.81 29.41 -12.01
N LEU A 121 7.90 29.27 -11.23
CA LEU A 121 8.31 27.98 -10.67
C LEU A 121 7.26 27.47 -9.66
N ASN A 122 6.76 28.36 -8.80
CA ASN A 122 5.76 27.98 -7.80
C ASN A 122 4.41 27.64 -8.45
N ARG A 123 4.04 28.27 -9.58
CA ARG A 123 2.82 27.91 -10.31
C ARG A 123 2.96 26.53 -10.96
N GLY A 124 4.10 26.22 -11.57
CA GLY A 124 4.42 24.87 -12.05
C GLY A 124 4.33 23.82 -10.93
N LEU A 125 5.04 24.06 -9.81
CA LEU A 125 5.05 23.17 -8.65
C LEU A 125 3.65 22.93 -8.07
N THR A 126 2.93 24.01 -7.74
CA THR A 126 1.61 23.89 -7.08
C THR A 126 0.58 23.26 -8.00
N PHE A 127 0.69 23.46 -9.31
CA PHE A 127 -0.18 22.82 -10.27
C PHE A 127 0.12 21.33 -10.41
N ALA A 128 1.40 20.96 -10.60
CA ALA A 128 1.83 19.57 -10.64
C ALA A 128 1.41 18.84 -9.36
N PHE A 129 1.79 19.35 -8.19
CA PHE A 129 1.48 18.73 -6.91
C PHE A 129 -0.03 18.53 -6.67
N ARG A 130 -0.86 19.53 -6.97
CA ARG A 130 -2.33 19.39 -6.83
C ARG A 130 -2.94 18.43 -7.85
N SER A 131 -2.33 18.29 -9.02
CA SER A 131 -2.75 17.28 -10.01
C SER A 131 -2.49 15.88 -9.48
N VAL A 132 -1.35 15.68 -8.80
CA VAL A 132 -0.96 14.39 -8.24
C VAL A 132 -1.75 14.05 -6.97
N ALA A 133 -2.14 15.05 -6.19
CA ALA A 133 -3.00 14.88 -5.02
C ALA A 133 -4.32 14.13 -5.37
N VAL A 134 -4.80 14.24 -6.61
CA VAL A 134 -5.94 13.44 -7.10
C VAL A 134 -5.64 11.94 -6.97
N MET A 135 -4.46 11.49 -7.38
CA MET A 135 -4.08 10.07 -7.30
C MET A 135 -3.99 9.59 -5.86
N GLY A 136 -3.30 10.35 -4.99
CA GLY A 136 -3.19 10.04 -3.56
C GLY A 136 -4.56 9.88 -2.90
N LEU A 137 -5.48 10.81 -3.15
CA LEU A 137 -6.83 10.81 -2.59
C LEU A 137 -7.75 9.74 -3.19
N VAL A 138 -7.59 9.41 -4.48
CA VAL A 138 -8.30 8.30 -5.14
C VAL A 138 -7.90 6.97 -4.51
N VAL A 139 -6.60 6.74 -4.28
CA VAL A 139 -6.07 5.51 -3.69
C VAL A 139 -6.60 5.29 -2.28
N VAL A 140 -6.39 6.26 -1.37
CA VAL A 140 -6.86 6.12 0.02
C VAL A 140 -8.39 6.17 0.13
N GLY A 141 -9.03 6.94 -0.75
CA GLY A 141 -10.49 7.06 -0.82
C GLY A 141 -11.16 5.76 -1.23
N PHE A 142 -10.77 5.15 -2.36
CA PHE A 142 -11.33 3.87 -2.77
C PHE A 142 -10.90 2.73 -1.85
N GLY A 143 -9.65 2.70 -1.37
CA GLY A 143 -9.17 1.66 -0.47
C GLY A 143 -10.00 1.58 0.81
N LEU A 144 -10.15 2.71 1.51
CA LEU A 144 -10.91 2.73 2.76
C LEU A 144 -12.42 2.59 2.54
N LEU A 145 -12.95 3.08 1.43
CA LEU A 145 -14.36 2.91 1.07
C LEU A 145 -14.68 1.43 0.81
N ASP A 146 -13.83 0.72 0.06
CA ASP A 146 -14.00 -0.70 -0.25
C ASP A 146 -13.95 -1.55 1.03
N ILE A 147 -12.95 -1.32 1.89
CA ILE A 147 -12.86 -1.94 3.23
C ILE A 147 -14.14 -1.70 4.04
N SER A 148 -14.58 -0.44 4.12
CA SER A 148 -15.73 -0.05 4.94
C SER A 148 -17.03 -0.66 4.40
N LEU A 149 -17.21 -0.68 3.08
CA LEU A 149 -18.40 -1.22 2.44
C LEU A 149 -18.48 -2.74 2.60
N TRP A 150 -17.37 -3.46 2.37
CA TRP A 150 -17.31 -4.91 2.60
C TRP A 150 -17.58 -5.26 4.05
N TYR A 151 -16.96 -4.53 4.99
CA TYR A 151 -17.20 -4.75 6.41
C TYR A 151 -18.68 -4.56 6.78
N LEU A 152 -19.34 -3.52 6.27
CA LEU A 152 -20.77 -3.30 6.47
C LEU A 152 -21.64 -4.40 5.86
N ILE A 153 -21.37 -4.79 4.61
CA ILE A 153 -22.13 -5.81 3.90
C ILE A 153 -22.02 -7.14 4.65
N LEU A 154 -20.80 -7.55 5.00
CA LEU A 154 -20.59 -8.81 5.71
C LEU A 154 -21.21 -8.76 7.12
N ASP A 155 -21.02 -7.69 7.89
CA ASP A 155 -21.56 -7.61 9.26
C ASP A 155 -23.09 -7.48 9.33
N LYS A 156 -23.69 -6.67 8.45
CA LYS A 156 -25.12 -6.28 8.54
C LYS A 156 -26.05 -7.04 7.60
N VAL A 157 -25.53 -7.62 6.52
CA VAL A 157 -26.35 -8.33 5.52
C VAL A 157 -26.08 -9.83 5.58
N VAL A 158 -24.82 -10.24 5.66
CA VAL A 158 -24.44 -11.66 5.62
C VAL A 158 -24.49 -12.30 6.99
N TYR A 159 -23.67 -11.84 7.94
CA TYR A 159 -23.52 -12.43 9.28
C TYR A 159 -24.46 -11.78 10.29
N THR A 160 -25.76 -11.74 9.98
CA THR A 160 -26.80 -11.29 10.92
C THR A 160 -27.01 -12.31 12.03
N ALA A 161 -27.63 -11.91 13.14
CA ALA A 161 -27.94 -12.84 14.23
C ALA A 161 -28.77 -14.04 13.75
N ASP A 162 -29.76 -13.79 12.89
CA ASP A 162 -30.62 -14.84 12.33
C ASP A 162 -29.85 -15.78 11.40
N ASN A 163 -28.98 -15.25 10.55
CA ASN A 163 -28.18 -16.05 9.63
C ASN A 163 -27.11 -16.87 10.35
N MET A 164 -26.53 -16.37 11.44
CA MET A 164 -25.60 -17.14 12.28
C MET A 164 -26.31 -18.25 13.06
N ALA A 165 -27.54 -18.01 13.51
CA ALA A 165 -28.33 -19.01 14.24
C ALA A 165 -28.84 -20.12 13.33
N ASN A 166 -29.33 -19.79 12.13
CA ASN A 166 -30.01 -20.74 11.24
C ASN A 166 -29.16 -21.19 10.03
N GLY A 167 -28.00 -20.56 9.83
CA GLY A 167 -27.18 -20.71 8.63
C GLY A 167 -27.74 -19.94 7.42
N LEU A 168 -26.87 -19.67 6.44
CA LEU A 168 -27.25 -19.06 5.17
C LEU A 168 -26.70 -19.88 4.01
N ARG A 169 -27.60 -20.34 3.12
CA ARG A 169 -27.24 -21.01 1.87
C ARG A 169 -27.79 -20.23 0.69
N LEU A 170 -26.95 -19.96 -0.30
CA LEU A 170 -27.33 -19.23 -1.51
C LEU A 170 -26.65 -19.87 -2.71
N PHE A 171 -27.39 -20.09 -3.80
CA PHE A 171 -26.86 -20.67 -5.06
C PHE A 171 -26.05 -21.96 -4.89
N GLY A 172 -26.38 -22.79 -3.89
CA GLY A 172 -25.67 -24.03 -3.59
C GLY A 172 -24.38 -23.86 -2.76
N PHE A 173 -24.03 -22.63 -2.37
CA PHE A 173 -22.93 -22.35 -1.46
C PHE A 173 -23.43 -22.16 -0.03
N GLN A 174 -22.72 -22.72 0.94
CA GLN A 174 -22.93 -22.44 2.36
C GLN A 174 -22.16 -21.17 2.73
N LEU A 175 -22.87 -20.05 2.85
CA LEU A 175 -22.28 -18.74 3.12
C LEU A 175 -22.02 -18.53 4.62
N VAL A 176 -22.95 -18.98 5.46
CA VAL A 176 -22.84 -18.86 6.93
C VAL A 176 -23.14 -20.23 7.55
N PRO A 177 -22.21 -20.80 8.35
CA PRO A 177 -22.46 -22.03 9.08
C PRO A 177 -23.44 -21.80 10.26
N VAL A 178 -24.15 -22.87 10.64
CA VAL A 178 -25.11 -22.86 11.75
C VAL A 178 -24.35 -22.81 13.07
N GLY A 179 -24.79 -21.95 13.99
CA GLY A 179 -24.22 -21.86 15.34
C GLY A 179 -22.93 -21.04 15.43
N MET A 180 -22.73 -20.09 14.51
CA MET A 180 -21.58 -19.17 14.55
C MET A 180 -21.72 -18.17 15.70
N ASP A 181 -20.66 -17.98 16.49
CA ASP A 181 -20.60 -16.95 17.52
C ASP A 181 -20.00 -15.62 17.01
N SER A 182 -20.06 -14.59 17.85
CA SER A 182 -19.60 -13.24 17.53
C SER A 182 -18.09 -13.13 17.29
N HIS A 183 -17.26 -13.97 17.93
CA HIS A 183 -15.81 -13.95 17.75
C HIS A 183 -15.43 -14.60 16.42
N HIS A 184 -15.98 -15.79 16.16
CA HIS A 184 -15.83 -16.47 14.87
C HIS A 184 -16.31 -15.60 13.71
N LYS A 185 -17.41 -14.86 13.88
CA LYS A 185 -17.87 -13.88 12.88
C LYS A 185 -16.80 -12.84 12.53
N LEU A 186 -16.13 -12.24 13.52
CA LEU A 186 -15.11 -11.21 13.26
C LEU A 186 -13.91 -11.80 12.52
N VAL A 187 -13.48 -13.00 12.89
CA VAL A 187 -12.40 -13.72 12.21
C VAL A 187 -12.79 -14.02 10.76
N GLU A 188 -13.99 -14.55 10.51
CA GLU A 188 -14.44 -14.90 9.15
C GLU A 188 -14.57 -13.65 8.26
N ILE A 189 -15.07 -12.53 8.80
CA ILE A 189 -15.17 -11.26 8.06
C ILE A 189 -13.78 -10.77 7.65
N THR A 190 -12.85 -10.70 8.61
CA THR A 190 -11.54 -10.10 8.37
C THR A 190 -10.64 -10.98 7.48
N THR A 191 -10.69 -12.30 7.64
CA THR A 191 -9.99 -13.26 6.76
C THR A 191 -10.55 -13.23 5.33
N THR A 192 -11.88 -13.20 5.17
CA THR A 192 -12.52 -13.01 3.85
C THR A 192 -12.01 -11.73 3.20
N MET A 193 -11.98 -10.64 3.96
CA MET A 193 -11.53 -9.35 3.47
C MET A 193 -10.04 -9.38 3.08
N ILE A 194 -9.14 -10.08 3.78
CA ILE A 194 -7.73 -10.19 3.34
C ILE A 194 -7.60 -10.62 1.86
N THR A 195 -8.54 -11.43 1.36
CA THR A 195 -8.50 -11.92 -0.03
C THR A 195 -8.73 -10.85 -1.09
N PHE A 196 -9.29 -9.68 -0.78
CA PHE A 196 -9.28 -8.56 -1.73
C PHE A 196 -7.86 -8.00 -1.92
N GLY A 197 -7.01 -8.08 -0.89
CA GLY A 197 -5.59 -7.77 -0.98
C GLY A 197 -4.92 -8.59 -2.08
N MET A 198 -5.23 -9.88 -2.17
CA MET A 198 -4.72 -10.75 -3.24
C MET A 198 -5.13 -10.28 -4.65
N GLY A 199 -6.37 -9.81 -4.81
CA GLY A 199 -6.83 -9.20 -6.06
C GLY A 199 -6.07 -7.92 -6.39
N ALA A 200 -5.91 -7.04 -5.39
CA ALA A 200 -5.14 -5.82 -5.51
C ALA A 200 -3.67 -6.09 -5.89
N SER A 201 -2.99 -7.04 -5.22
CA SER A 201 -1.59 -7.40 -5.49
C SER A 201 -1.42 -8.00 -6.88
N THR A 202 -2.38 -8.83 -7.33
CA THR A 202 -2.35 -9.40 -8.69
C THR A 202 -2.42 -8.28 -9.74
N GLN A 203 -3.35 -7.34 -9.59
CA GLN A 203 -3.45 -6.19 -10.49
C GLN A 203 -2.19 -5.31 -10.43
N ALA A 204 -1.70 -5.00 -9.23
CA ALA A 204 -0.52 -4.17 -9.00
C ALA A 204 0.74 -4.78 -9.63
N LEU A 205 0.94 -6.09 -9.47
CA LEU A 205 2.06 -6.82 -10.05
C LEU A 205 2.11 -6.65 -11.58
N PHE A 206 1.01 -6.92 -12.27
CA PHE A 206 0.97 -6.76 -13.72
C PHE A 206 1.09 -5.30 -14.16
N ALA A 207 0.46 -4.37 -13.43
CA ALA A 207 0.54 -2.94 -13.70
C ALA A 207 1.99 -2.44 -13.61
N ARG A 208 2.69 -2.75 -12.51
CA ARG A 208 4.07 -2.34 -12.23
C ARG A 208 5.07 -2.99 -13.16
N VAL A 209 5.01 -4.32 -13.34
CA VAL A 209 5.97 -5.04 -14.19
C VAL A 209 5.77 -4.64 -15.65
N GLY A 210 4.54 -4.68 -16.15
CA GLY A 210 4.27 -4.33 -17.54
C GLY A 210 4.63 -2.88 -17.83
N GLY A 211 4.08 -1.94 -17.04
CA GLY A 211 4.33 -0.51 -17.21
C GLY A 211 5.81 -0.17 -17.05
N GLY A 212 6.49 -0.79 -16.08
CA GLY A 212 7.93 -0.66 -15.83
C GLY A 212 8.80 -1.12 -16.99
N ILE A 213 8.47 -2.26 -17.61
CA ILE A 213 9.16 -2.73 -18.82
C ILE A 213 8.98 -1.73 -19.97
N TYR A 214 7.76 -1.22 -20.15
CA TYR A 214 7.47 -0.26 -21.22
C TYR A 214 8.26 1.04 -21.05
N THR A 215 8.19 1.69 -19.87
CA THR A 215 8.92 2.94 -19.60
C THR A 215 10.41 2.75 -19.73
N LYS A 216 11.01 1.77 -19.05
CA LYS A 216 12.48 1.64 -19.05
C LYS A 216 13.05 1.21 -20.40
N ALA A 217 12.29 0.50 -21.23
CA ALA A 217 12.71 0.21 -22.59
C ALA A 217 12.72 1.46 -23.47
N ALA A 218 11.74 2.36 -23.30
CA ALA A 218 11.64 3.60 -24.06
C ALA A 218 12.68 4.64 -23.60
N ASP A 219 12.76 4.89 -22.30
CA ASP A 219 13.70 5.79 -21.60
C ASP A 219 15.16 5.47 -21.99
N VAL A 220 15.62 4.23 -21.75
CA VAL A 220 17.01 3.82 -22.09
C VAL A 220 17.29 3.95 -23.58
N GLY A 221 16.32 3.62 -24.44
CA GLY A 221 16.47 3.74 -25.89
C GLY A 221 16.54 5.19 -26.35
N ALA A 222 15.70 6.06 -25.80
CA ALA A 222 15.65 7.48 -26.10
C ALA A 222 16.95 8.16 -25.69
N ASP A 223 17.40 7.91 -24.46
CA ASP A 223 18.55 8.58 -23.87
C ASP A 223 19.88 8.15 -24.46
N LEU A 224 20.09 6.85 -24.69
CA LEU A 224 21.36 6.37 -25.27
C LEU A 224 21.53 6.90 -26.70
N VAL A 225 20.55 6.69 -27.57
CA VAL A 225 20.66 7.11 -28.97
C VAL A 225 20.61 8.63 -29.10
N GLY A 226 19.74 9.30 -28.33
CA GLY A 226 19.59 10.75 -28.38
C GLY A 226 20.81 11.49 -27.81
N LYS A 227 21.11 11.28 -26.53
CA LYS A 227 22.10 12.09 -25.80
C LYS A 227 23.52 11.62 -26.07
N VAL A 228 23.75 10.30 -26.13
CA VAL A 228 25.12 9.74 -26.20
C VAL A 228 25.60 9.58 -27.65
N GLU A 229 24.77 9.03 -28.53
CA GLU A 229 25.17 8.75 -29.92
C GLU A 229 24.95 9.96 -30.85
N ALA A 230 23.76 10.55 -30.84
CA ALA A 230 23.39 11.63 -31.74
C ALA A 230 23.73 13.04 -31.22
N GLY A 231 23.98 13.19 -29.92
CA GLY A 231 24.29 14.47 -29.28
C GLY A 231 23.15 15.49 -29.35
N ILE A 232 21.90 15.02 -29.41
CA ILE A 232 20.70 15.88 -29.36
C ILE A 232 20.18 16.00 -27.92
N PRO A 233 19.47 17.09 -27.58
CA PRO A 233 18.86 17.24 -26.26
C PRO A 233 17.96 16.06 -25.87
N GLU A 234 17.84 15.84 -24.56
CA GLU A 234 16.84 14.95 -23.98
C GLU A 234 15.44 15.44 -24.36
N TYR A 235 14.51 14.53 -24.67
CA TYR A 235 13.17 14.85 -25.18
C TYR A 235 13.10 15.62 -26.51
N ASP A 236 14.18 15.64 -27.29
CA ASP A 236 14.17 16.30 -28.60
C ASP A 236 13.14 15.66 -29.55
N PRO A 237 12.28 16.46 -30.22
CA PRO A 237 11.22 15.94 -31.08
C PRO A 237 11.71 15.17 -32.32
N ARG A 238 13.00 15.23 -32.64
CA ARG A 238 13.63 14.41 -33.70
C ARG A 238 13.82 12.95 -33.27
N ASN A 239 13.83 12.68 -31.97
CA ASN A 239 13.97 11.33 -31.44
C ASN A 239 12.60 10.63 -31.36
N PRO A 240 12.37 9.53 -32.12
CA PRO A 240 11.07 8.87 -32.18
C PRO A 240 10.67 8.16 -30.88
N ALA A 241 11.61 7.95 -29.95
CA ALA A 241 11.33 7.28 -28.68
C ALA A 241 10.74 8.20 -27.61
N THR A 242 10.80 9.52 -27.78
CA THR A 242 10.41 10.51 -26.75
C THR A 242 8.92 10.46 -26.37
N ILE A 243 8.03 10.20 -27.33
CA ILE A 243 6.61 9.98 -27.02
C ILE A 243 6.42 8.67 -26.24
N ALA A 244 7.14 7.61 -26.60
CA ALA A 244 7.05 6.33 -25.89
C ALA A 244 7.58 6.45 -24.46
N ASP A 245 8.62 7.24 -24.26
CA ASP A 245 9.20 7.55 -22.96
C ASP A 245 8.17 8.27 -22.06
N ASN A 246 7.63 9.39 -22.52
CA ASN A 246 6.59 10.13 -21.79
C ASN A 246 5.30 9.30 -21.58
N VAL A 247 4.93 8.42 -22.51
CA VAL A 247 3.84 7.44 -22.29
C VAL A 247 4.20 6.50 -21.15
N GLY A 248 5.45 6.03 -21.12
CA GLY A 248 6.04 5.20 -20.10
C GLY A 248 5.83 5.73 -18.69
N ASP A 249 6.17 6.99 -18.44
CA ASP A 249 6.05 7.59 -17.10
C ASP A 249 4.61 7.55 -16.58
N ASN A 250 3.63 7.73 -17.48
CA ASN A 250 2.21 7.66 -17.13
C ASN A 250 1.73 6.22 -16.87
N VAL A 251 2.22 5.23 -17.62
CA VAL A 251 1.73 3.83 -17.51
C VAL A 251 2.49 3.00 -16.48
N GLY A 252 3.77 3.28 -16.25
CA GLY A 252 4.60 2.64 -15.24
C GLY A 252 4.57 3.41 -13.93
N ASP A 253 5.07 4.64 -13.97
CA ASP A 253 5.39 5.40 -12.77
C ASP A 253 4.18 6.10 -12.15
N VAL A 254 3.08 6.27 -12.89
CA VAL A 254 1.80 6.73 -12.32
C VAL A 254 0.83 5.58 -12.12
N ALA A 255 0.41 4.89 -13.19
CA ALA A 255 -0.63 3.86 -13.08
C ALA A 255 -0.21 2.65 -12.24
N GLY A 256 1.01 2.16 -12.47
CA GLY A 256 1.57 1.06 -11.68
C GLY A 256 1.70 1.44 -10.21
N MET A 257 2.24 2.63 -9.93
CA MET A 257 2.41 3.13 -8.55
C MET A 257 1.07 3.29 -7.82
N GLY A 258 0.04 3.83 -8.48
CA GLY A 258 -1.29 3.96 -7.89
C GLY A 258 -1.91 2.60 -7.52
N ALA A 259 -1.69 1.57 -8.34
CA ALA A 259 -2.14 0.21 -8.06
C ALA A 259 -1.35 -0.46 -6.92
N ASP A 260 -0.03 -0.26 -6.89
CA ASP A 260 0.92 -0.75 -5.88
C ASP A 260 0.58 -0.21 -4.48
N LEU A 261 0.43 1.10 -4.36
CA LEU A 261 0.16 1.72 -3.06
C LEU A 261 -1.30 1.56 -2.61
N TYR A 262 -2.25 1.34 -3.53
CA TYR A 262 -3.58 0.87 -3.14
C TYR A 262 -3.48 -0.48 -2.44
N GLU A 263 -2.69 -1.41 -2.97
CA GLU A 263 -2.48 -2.71 -2.36
C GLU A 263 -1.84 -2.60 -0.98
N SER A 264 -0.76 -1.83 -0.82
CA SER A 264 -0.06 -1.73 0.47
C SER A 264 -0.94 -1.08 1.55
N TYR A 265 -1.71 -0.05 1.16
CA TYR A 265 -2.66 0.61 2.05
C TYR A 265 -3.74 -0.35 2.54
N CYS A 266 -4.40 -1.02 1.61
CA CYS A 266 -5.42 -2.01 1.86
C CYS A 266 -4.90 -3.18 2.70
N GLY A 267 -3.77 -3.77 2.29
CA GLY A 267 -3.15 -4.93 2.93
C GLY A 267 -2.76 -4.65 4.37
N SER A 268 -2.17 -3.48 4.66
CA SER A 268 -1.78 -3.11 6.03
C SER A 268 -2.99 -2.98 6.97
N ILE A 269 -4.07 -2.33 6.52
CA ILE A 269 -5.30 -2.17 7.30
C ILE A 269 -5.92 -3.55 7.56
N LEU A 270 -6.08 -4.35 6.52
CA LEU A 270 -6.68 -5.67 6.61
C LEU A 270 -5.95 -6.65 7.50
N ALA A 271 -4.63 -6.75 7.32
CA ALA A 271 -3.82 -7.65 8.11
C ALA A 271 -3.95 -7.28 9.59
N THR A 272 -3.95 -5.98 9.90
CA THR A 272 -4.16 -5.48 11.26
C THR A 272 -5.57 -5.78 11.77
N MET A 273 -6.61 -5.64 10.94
CA MET A 273 -7.99 -6.02 11.29
C MET A 273 -8.10 -7.51 11.65
N ALA A 274 -7.49 -8.38 10.83
CA ALA A 274 -7.51 -9.83 11.05
C ALA A 274 -6.74 -10.24 12.30
N LEU A 275 -5.57 -9.63 12.54
CA LEU A 275 -4.83 -9.83 13.78
C LEU A 275 -5.66 -9.38 14.98
N GLY A 276 -6.36 -8.24 14.88
CA GLY A 276 -7.28 -7.77 15.92
C GLY A 276 -8.44 -8.72 16.19
N ALA A 277 -8.97 -9.37 15.15
CA ALA A 277 -10.02 -10.39 15.28
C ALA A 277 -9.49 -11.70 15.89
N ALA A 278 -8.24 -12.05 15.62
CA ALA A 278 -7.59 -13.25 16.15
C ALA A 278 -7.19 -13.13 17.63
N LEU A 279 -7.16 -11.92 18.20
CA LEU A 279 -6.84 -11.74 19.61
C LEU A 279 -7.85 -12.47 20.51
N SER A 280 -7.33 -13.12 21.55
CA SER A 280 -8.16 -13.76 22.57
C SER A 280 -8.93 -12.71 23.39
N LEU A 281 -10.08 -13.09 23.96
CA LEU A 281 -10.84 -12.21 24.85
C LEU A 281 -10.01 -11.70 26.03
N GLU A 282 -9.12 -12.54 26.56
CA GLU A 282 -8.20 -12.17 27.64
C GLU A 282 -7.18 -11.12 27.16
N SER A 283 -6.56 -11.33 26.00
CA SER A 283 -5.60 -10.39 25.40
C SER A 283 -6.25 -9.03 25.15
N VAL A 284 -7.49 -9.01 24.63
CA VAL A 284 -8.26 -7.79 24.38
C VAL A 284 -8.62 -7.07 25.68
N GLN A 285 -9.01 -7.81 26.73
CA GLN A 285 -9.27 -7.24 28.06
C GLN A 285 -8.00 -6.66 28.70
N ARG A 286 -6.86 -7.32 28.57
CA ARG A 286 -5.55 -6.81 29.05
C ARG A 286 -5.17 -5.49 28.38
N MET A 287 -5.57 -5.28 27.13
CA MET A 287 -5.39 -4.02 26.42
C MET A 287 -6.38 -2.92 26.84
N GLY A 288 -7.40 -3.25 27.63
CA GLY A 288 -8.52 -2.34 27.93
C GLY A 288 -9.39 -2.04 26.71
N MET A 289 -9.39 -2.91 25.71
CA MET A 289 -10.16 -2.74 24.48
C MET A 289 -11.36 -3.69 24.44
N ASP A 290 -12.27 -3.43 23.50
CA ASP A 290 -13.37 -4.34 23.14
C ASP A 290 -12.97 -5.07 21.84
N PRO A 291 -13.36 -6.34 21.63
CA PRO A 291 -13.02 -7.08 20.40
C PRO A 291 -13.42 -6.34 19.12
N LEU A 292 -14.56 -5.63 19.14
CA LEU A 292 -15.02 -4.83 18.02
C LEU A 292 -14.11 -3.62 17.79
N LYS A 293 -13.65 -2.95 18.86
CA LYS A 293 -12.68 -1.85 18.75
C LYS A 293 -11.34 -2.35 18.17
N ALA A 294 -10.90 -3.55 18.54
CA ALA A 294 -9.67 -4.13 18.00
C ALA A 294 -9.74 -4.29 16.47
N VAL A 295 -10.86 -4.81 15.94
CA VAL A 295 -11.04 -4.93 14.49
C VAL A 295 -11.18 -3.56 13.82
N MET A 296 -11.88 -2.61 14.43
CA MET A 296 -12.20 -1.32 13.80
C MET A 296 -11.10 -0.26 13.86
N ALA A 297 -10.24 -0.32 14.88
CA ALA A 297 -9.23 0.71 15.13
C ALA A 297 -8.30 1.02 13.94
N PRO A 298 -7.76 0.06 13.17
CA PRO A 298 -6.92 0.38 12.01
C PRO A 298 -7.66 1.20 10.95
N MET A 299 -8.95 0.92 10.71
CA MET A 299 -9.78 1.70 9.78
C MET A 299 -9.94 3.16 10.24
N VAL A 300 -10.12 3.37 11.55
CA VAL A 300 -10.28 4.71 12.14
C VAL A 300 -8.97 5.50 12.04
N VAL A 301 -7.83 4.88 12.37
CA VAL A 301 -6.51 5.52 12.22
C VAL A 301 -6.27 5.92 10.77
N ALA A 302 -6.57 5.03 9.83
CA ALA A 302 -6.46 5.30 8.41
C ALA A 302 -7.38 6.45 7.96
N GLY A 303 -8.64 6.47 8.40
CA GLY A 303 -9.59 7.53 8.06
C GLY A 303 -9.23 8.90 8.62
N LEU A 304 -8.69 8.97 9.84
CA LEU A 304 -8.15 10.20 10.40
C LEU A 304 -6.91 10.66 9.61
N GLY A 305 -6.05 9.72 9.23
CA GLY A 305 -4.90 9.96 8.36
C GLY A 305 -5.28 10.57 6.99
N ILE A 306 -6.39 10.14 6.39
CA ILE A 306 -6.93 10.76 5.17
C ILE A 306 -7.26 12.24 5.38
N ILE A 307 -7.99 12.57 6.45
CA ILE A 307 -8.38 13.96 6.74
C ILE A 307 -7.12 14.82 6.91
N LEU A 308 -6.13 14.32 7.64
CA LEU A 308 -4.87 15.01 7.86
C LEU A 308 -3.99 15.10 6.61
N SER A 309 -4.10 14.13 5.70
CA SER A 309 -3.44 14.19 4.38
C SER A 309 -4.02 15.32 3.54
N ILE A 310 -5.35 15.51 3.55
CA ILE A 310 -6.01 16.63 2.87
C ILE A 310 -5.50 17.96 3.42
N VAL A 311 -5.41 18.11 4.75
CA VAL A 311 -4.84 19.31 5.38
C VAL A 311 -3.39 19.52 4.92
N GLY A 312 -2.57 18.48 4.95
CA GLY A 312 -1.18 18.53 4.50
C GLY A 312 -1.03 18.98 3.03
N ILE A 313 -1.92 18.53 2.14
CA ILE A 313 -1.90 18.94 0.72
C ILE A 313 -2.07 20.46 0.58
N PHE A 314 -2.87 21.11 1.44
CA PHE A 314 -3.01 22.56 1.44
C PHE A 314 -1.83 23.33 2.08
N MET A 315 -0.99 22.64 2.86
CA MET A 315 0.20 23.22 3.49
C MET A 315 1.38 23.38 2.52
N VAL A 316 1.40 22.64 1.41
CA VAL A 316 2.49 22.66 0.41
C VAL A 316 2.46 23.94 -0.44
N LYS A 317 3.50 24.78 -0.33
CA LYS A 317 3.69 26.05 -1.06
C LYS A 317 5.17 26.39 -1.20
N CYS A 318 5.59 27.03 -2.28
CA CYS A 318 6.98 27.47 -2.44
C CYS A 318 7.11 28.94 -2.88
N LYS A 319 8.32 29.48 -2.76
CA LYS A 319 8.70 30.83 -3.24
C LYS A 319 9.22 30.73 -4.67
N GLU A 320 9.24 31.84 -5.42
CA GLU A 320 9.65 31.82 -6.84
C GLU A 320 11.15 31.54 -7.03
N ASP A 321 12.03 32.06 -6.17
CA ASP A 321 13.48 31.83 -6.22
C ASP A 321 13.89 30.63 -5.34
N ALA A 322 13.08 29.57 -5.32
CA ALA A 322 13.34 28.41 -4.47
C ALA A 322 14.52 27.57 -5.00
N THR A 323 15.49 27.31 -4.13
CA THR A 323 16.51 26.28 -4.35
C THR A 323 15.89 24.88 -4.29
N GLN A 324 16.60 23.85 -4.78
CA GLN A 324 16.17 22.45 -4.65
C GLN A 324 15.86 22.08 -3.22
N LYS A 325 16.74 22.47 -2.29
CA LYS A 325 16.52 22.31 -0.85
C LYS A 325 15.22 22.96 -0.34
N ASN A 326 14.83 24.12 -0.87
CA ASN A 326 13.58 24.78 -0.49
C ASN A 326 12.35 24.06 -1.06
N LEU A 327 12.45 23.49 -2.26
CA LEU A 327 11.41 22.68 -2.88
C LEU A 327 11.18 21.38 -2.09
N LEU A 328 12.25 20.65 -1.78
CA LEU A 328 12.21 19.45 -0.91
C LEU A 328 11.56 19.78 0.44
N ARG A 329 12.02 20.86 1.08
CA ARG A 329 11.48 21.30 2.37
C ARG A 329 9.99 21.66 2.31
N SER A 330 9.49 22.15 1.18
CA SER A 330 8.06 22.45 0.99
C SER A 330 7.20 21.17 1.00
N LEU A 331 7.63 20.15 0.25
CA LEU A 331 6.95 18.85 0.23
C LEU A 331 7.04 18.15 1.59
N LEU A 332 8.23 18.17 2.20
CA LEU A 332 8.46 17.66 3.56
C LEU A 332 7.60 18.36 4.60
N PHE A 333 7.37 19.68 4.49
CA PHE A 333 6.53 20.40 5.44
C PHE A 333 5.08 19.89 5.39
N GLY A 334 4.59 19.52 4.21
CA GLY A 334 3.29 18.87 4.05
C GLY A 334 3.27 17.46 4.68
N THR A 335 4.21 16.60 4.30
CA THR A 335 4.23 15.18 4.74
C THR A 335 4.56 15.04 6.23
N LEU A 336 5.56 15.76 6.74
CA LEU A 336 5.89 15.82 8.17
C LEU A 336 4.80 16.53 8.96
N GLY A 337 4.20 17.58 8.41
CA GLY A 337 3.05 18.26 9.04
C GLY A 337 1.90 17.29 9.28
N SER A 338 1.54 16.51 8.25
CA SER A 338 0.53 15.45 8.37
C SER A 338 0.94 14.37 9.38
N SER A 339 2.22 13.98 9.38
CA SER A 339 2.79 13.00 10.33
C SER A 339 2.72 13.48 11.80
N VAL A 340 3.03 14.75 12.07
CA VAL A 340 2.91 15.33 13.41
C VAL A 340 1.45 15.42 13.85
N LEU A 341 0.54 15.74 12.93
CA LEU A 341 -0.89 15.79 13.25
C LEU A 341 -1.44 14.40 13.59
N ILE A 342 -1.04 13.35 12.87
CA ILE A 342 -1.53 11.99 13.16
C ILE A 342 -0.99 11.49 14.50
N LEU A 343 0.24 11.84 14.86
CA LEU A 343 0.81 11.59 16.19
C LEU A 343 -0.10 12.16 17.31
N LEU A 344 -0.54 13.41 17.19
CA LEU A 344 -1.43 14.04 18.17
C LEU A 344 -2.80 13.34 18.24
N VAL A 345 -3.34 12.95 17.09
CA VAL A 345 -4.64 12.26 17.02
C VAL A 345 -4.57 10.87 17.64
N VAL A 346 -3.52 10.10 17.38
CA VAL A 346 -3.34 8.75 17.95
C VAL A 346 -3.13 8.82 19.46
N ILE A 347 -2.43 9.84 19.97
CA ILE A 347 -2.34 10.11 21.41
C ILE A 347 -3.71 10.42 22.01
N ALA A 348 -4.54 11.23 21.33
CA ALA A 348 -5.90 11.53 21.77
C ALA A 348 -6.83 10.30 21.76
N MET A 349 -6.66 9.40 20.77
CA MET A 349 -7.36 8.11 20.72
C MET A 349 -6.97 7.22 21.91
N ALA A 350 -5.71 7.25 22.33
CA ALA A 350 -5.25 6.52 23.50
C ALA A 350 -5.75 7.12 24.83
N SER A 351 -5.89 8.45 24.91
CA SER A 351 -6.44 9.12 26.11
C SER A 351 -7.95 8.95 26.28
N THR A 352 -8.64 8.54 25.22
CA THR A 352 -10.10 8.31 25.19
C THR A 352 -10.46 6.82 25.22
N ASP A 353 -9.50 5.94 25.52
CA ASP A 353 -9.64 4.48 25.57
C ASP A 353 -10.23 3.89 24.27
N TRP A 354 -9.94 4.53 23.14
CA TRP A 354 -10.31 4.03 21.81
C TRP A 354 -9.28 3.03 21.30
N ILE A 355 -8.01 3.27 21.58
CA ILE A 355 -6.89 2.36 21.37
C ILE A 355 -6.10 2.23 22.66
N SER A 356 -5.40 1.12 22.85
CA SER A 356 -4.50 0.98 24.00
C SER A 356 -3.26 1.88 23.85
N ARG A 357 -2.62 2.23 24.98
CA ARG A 357 -1.35 2.98 24.96
C ARG A 357 -0.25 2.22 24.22
N GLY A 358 -0.24 0.90 24.31
CA GLY A 358 0.71 0.06 23.57
C GLY A 358 0.52 0.15 22.06
N VAL A 359 -0.74 0.12 21.59
CA VAL A 359 -1.08 0.33 20.17
C VAL A 359 -0.69 1.74 19.72
N CYS A 360 -0.93 2.77 20.54
CA CYS A 360 -0.51 4.13 20.25
C CYS A 360 1.00 4.20 19.99
N TYR A 361 1.83 3.66 20.88
CA TYR A 361 3.28 3.65 20.69
C TYR A 361 3.72 2.78 19.50
N ALA A 362 2.97 1.73 19.15
CA ALA A 362 3.25 0.93 17.96
C ALA A 362 3.01 1.72 16.66
N VAL A 363 1.89 2.46 16.56
CA VAL A 363 1.61 3.37 15.43
C VAL A 363 2.71 4.44 15.31
N ILE A 364 3.12 5.02 16.43
CA ILE A 364 4.20 6.03 16.48
C ILE A 364 5.52 5.43 15.99
N SER A 365 5.84 4.20 16.38
CA SER A 365 7.07 3.52 15.96
C SER A 365 7.12 3.35 14.45
N GLY A 366 6.02 2.94 13.82
CA GLY A 366 5.91 2.83 12.36
C GLY A 366 6.00 4.17 11.63
N LEU A 367 5.34 5.20 12.17
CA LEU A 367 5.40 6.56 11.62
C LEU A 367 6.83 7.12 11.66
N VAL A 368 7.51 6.99 12.81
CA VAL A 368 8.90 7.44 12.99
C VAL A 368 9.83 6.67 12.05
N ALA A 369 9.65 5.36 11.93
CA ALA A 369 10.42 4.54 10.99
C ALA A 369 10.24 5.04 9.55
N GLY A 370 9.01 5.34 9.13
CA GLY A 370 8.72 5.89 7.80
C GLY A 370 9.41 7.22 7.55
N VAL A 371 9.34 8.15 8.52
CA VAL A 371 10.04 9.45 8.42
C VAL A 371 11.56 9.26 8.30
N ILE A 372 12.15 8.39 9.11
CA ILE A 372 13.59 8.10 9.05
C ILE A 372 13.97 7.50 7.69
N ILE A 373 13.22 6.52 7.19
CA ILE A 373 13.46 5.92 5.86
C ILE A 373 13.37 6.98 4.76
N GLY A 374 12.36 7.86 4.81
CA GLY A 374 12.22 8.96 3.85
C GLY A 374 13.43 9.90 3.87
N GLN A 375 13.89 10.33 5.04
CA GLN A 375 15.05 11.22 5.18
C GLN A 375 16.38 10.56 4.78
N LEU A 376 16.57 9.29 5.11
CA LEU A 376 17.73 8.52 4.66
C LEU A 376 17.74 8.37 3.15
N THR A 377 16.58 8.09 2.56
CA THR A 377 16.47 7.94 1.10
C THR A 377 16.78 9.26 0.40
N GLU A 378 16.21 10.38 0.87
CA GLU A 378 16.52 11.72 0.36
C GLU A 378 18.02 12.03 0.43
N TYR A 379 18.69 11.68 1.53
CA TYR A 379 20.14 11.88 1.67
C TYR A 379 20.98 11.13 0.62
N TYR A 380 20.56 9.92 0.23
CA TYR A 380 21.27 9.11 -0.76
C TYR A 380 20.90 9.42 -2.21
N THR A 381 19.77 10.09 -2.46
CA THR A 381 19.27 10.30 -3.84
C THR A 381 19.23 11.75 -4.29
N SER A 382 19.18 12.73 -3.38
CA SER A 382 19.19 14.15 -3.78
C SER A 382 20.59 14.61 -4.15
N ASP A 383 20.68 15.40 -5.21
CA ASP A 383 21.88 16.06 -5.72
C ASP A 383 22.44 17.14 -4.77
N GLU A 384 21.77 17.44 -3.67
CA GLU A 384 22.22 18.38 -2.63
C GLU A 384 23.20 17.75 -1.64
N TYR A 385 23.23 16.42 -1.54
CA TYR A 385 23.99 15.69 -0.53
C TYR A 385 25.26 15.03 -1.08
N ALA A 386 26.15 14.65 -0.16
CA ALA A 386 27.46 14.10 -0.49
C ALA A 386 27.43 12.80 -1.33
N PRO A 387 26.52 11.83 -1.11
CA PRO A 387 26.51 10.59 -1.89
C PRO A 387 26.31 10.83 -3.39
N THR A 388 25.25 11.54 -3.76
CA THR A 388 24.92 11.85 -5.17
C THR A 388 25.98 12.74 -5.82
N LYS A 389 26.52 13.74 -5.10
CA LYS A 389 27.65 14.56 -5.57
C LYS A 389 28.90 13.73 -5.80
N GLY A 390 29.13 12.72 -4.95
CA GLY A 390 30.22 11.75 -5.09
C GLY A 390 30.14 11.02 -6.42
N ILE A 391 28.97 10.42 -6.72
CA ILE A 391 28.72 9.69 -7.97
C ILE A 391 28.92 10.61 -9.19
N ALA A 392 28.37 11.82 -9.15
CA ALA A 392 28.53 12.80 -10.22
C ALA A 392 30.00 13.16 -10.45
N ASN A 393 30.79 13.31 -9.38
CA ASN A 393 32.22 13.59 -9.48
C ASN A 393 33.00 12.42 -10.12
N GLN A 394 32.56 11.17 -9.94
CA GLN A 394 33.17 10.00 -10.58
C GLN A 394 32.97 9.98 -12.10
N ALA A 395 32.00 10.73 -12.64
CA ALA A 395 31.80 10.85 -14.09
C ALA A 395 32.99 11.48 -14.81
N ASN A 396 33.81 12.29 -14.11
CA ASN A 396 35.05 12.83 -14.67
C ASN A 396 36.10 11.74 -14.98
N MET A 397 36.00 10.58 -14.33
CA MET A 397 36.90 9.43 -14.52
C MET A 397 36.33 8.40 -15.53
N GLY A 398 35.10 8.62 -16.00
CA GLY A 398 34.43 7.81 -17.02
C GLY A 398 33.28 6.94 -16.48
N PRO A 399 32.54 6.25 -17.39
CA PRO A 399 31.32 5.53 -17.03
C PRO A 399 31.54 4.38 -16.02
N ALA A 400 32.68 3.69 -16.10
CA ALA A 400 32.96 2.54 -15.23
C ALA A 400 33.03 2.94 -13.75
N THR A 401 33.72 4.04 -13.43
CA THR A 401 33.82 4.55 -12.05
C THR A 401 32.51 5.10 -11.54
N THR A 402 31.72 5.77 -12.38
CA THR A 402 30.36 6.21 -12.04
C THR A 402 29.45 5.03 -11.70
N ILE A 403 29.49 3.96 -12.49
CA ILE A 403 28.71 2.74 -12.25
C ILE A 403 29.14 2.08 -10.94
N ILE A 404 30.45 1.92 -10.70
CA ILE A 404 30.97 1.29 -9.47
C ILE A 404 30.52 2.07 -8.23
N ASP A 405 30.68 3.39 -8.22
CA ASP A 405 30.31 4.24 -7.08
C ASP A 405 28.80 4.31 -6.87
N GLY A 406 28.02 4.33 -7.97
CA GLY A 406 26.57 4.22 -7.93
C GLY A 406 26.10 2.90 -7.32
N PHE A 407 26.66 1.76 -7.74
CA PHE A 407 26.37 0.46 -7.16
C PHE A 407 26.75 0.38 -5.69
N ALA A 408 27.94 0.87 -5.32
CA ALA A 408 28.41 0.90 -3.94
C ALA A 408 27.47 1.75 -3.06
N THR A 409 27.13 2.96 -3.51
CA THR A 409 26.20 3.86 -2.80
C THR A 409 24.83 3.22 -2.64
N GLY A 410 24.32 2.55 -3.69
CA GLY A 410 23.07 1.79 -3.62
C GLY A 410 23.10 0.70 -2.55
N MET A 411 24.17 -0.11 -2.49
CA MET A 411 24.35 -1.12 -1.44
C MET A 411 24.39 -0.48 -0.05
N PHE A 412 25.17 0.59 0.15
CA PHE A 412 25.26 1.32 1.41
C PHE A 412 23.94 1.92 1.86
N SER A 413 23.15 2.45 0.92
CA SER A 413 21.87 3.12 1.20
C SER A 413 20.85 2.21 1.89
N SER A 414 20.96 0.88 1.69
CA SER A 414 20.02 -0.11 2.26
C SER A 414 20.23 -0.40 3.75
N GLY A 415 21.44 -0.20 4.28
CA GLY A 415 21.80 -0.65 5.62
C GLY A 415 21.00 0.04 6.75
N LEU A 416 20.95 1.37 6.72
CA LEU A 416 20.23 2.15 7.74
C LEU A 416 18.71 1.99 7.67
N PRO A 417 18.06 1.95 6.49
CA PRO A 417 16.64 1.60 6.37
C PRO A 417 16.32 0.22 6.97
N VAL A 418 17.12 -0.81 6.71
CA VAL A 418 16.90 -2.15 7.30
C VAL A 418 16.99 -2.11 8.83
N VAL A 419 18.02 -1.45 9.38
CA VAL A 419 18.14 -1.27 10.84
C VAL A 419 16.94 -0.53 11.41
N THR A 420 16.46 0.50 10.70
CA THR A 420 15.28 1.28 11.11
C THR A 420 14.01 0.42 11.14
N ILE A 421 13.81 -0.45 10.14
CA ILE A 421 12.68 -1.39 10.10
C ILE A 421 12.77 -2.38 11.27
N VAL A 422 13.95 -2.95 11.53
CA VAL A 422 14.15 -3.90 12.64
C VAL A 422 13.85 -3.24 14.00
N ILE A 423 14.36 -2.03 14.23
CA ILE A 423 14.06 -1.28 15.45
C ILE A 423 12.56 -0.95 15.54
N GLY A 424 11.96 -0.51 14.44
CA GLY A 424 10.51 -0.24 14.36
C GLY A 424 9.66 -1.46 14.71
N ILE A 425 10.02 -2.64 14.20
CA ILE A 425 9.38 -3.92 14.52
C ILE A 425 9.52 -4.23 16.01
N LEU A 426 10.74 -4.16 16.56
CA LEU A 426 11.00 -4.48 17.97
C LEU A 426 10.27 -3.51 18.92
N CYS A 427 10.24 -2.22 18.59
CA CYS A 427 9.49 -1.22 19.35
C CYS A 427 7.98 -1.48 19.29
N ALA A 428 7.42 -1.68 18.08
CA ALA A 428 6.00 -1.94 17.92
C ALA A 428 5.54 -3.25 18.61
N PHE A 429 6.35 -4.31 18.48
CA PHE A 429 6.13 -5.58 19.13
C PHE A 429 6.24 -5.46 20.66
N GLY A 430 7.27 -4.78 21.16
CA GLY A 430 7.49 -4.60 22.59
C GLY A 430 6.44 -3.74 23.28
N PHE A 431 6.13 -2.57 22.73
CA PHE A 431 5.17 -1.62 23.33
C PHE A 431 3.74 -2.16 23.38
N SER A 432 3.36 -3.01 22.44
CA SER A 432 2.05 -3.67 22.44
C SER A 432 1.96 -4.83 23.43
N GLY A 433 3.07 -5.27 24.03
CA GLY A 433 3.10 -6.39 25.00
C GLY A 433 3.55 -7.72 24.41
N GLY A 434 4.17 -7.71 23.22
CA GLY A 434 4.62 -8.89 22.48
C GLY A 434 5.54 -9.84 23.22
N PHE A 435 6.36 -9.32 24.14
CA PHE A 435 7.25 -10.15 24.97
C PHE A 435 6.51 -11.02 25.99
N SER A 436 5.25 -10.68 26.29
CA SER A 436 4.38 -11.46 27.18
C SER A 436 3.33 -12.26 26.40
N ASP A 437 2.80 -11.69 25.32
CA ASP A 437 1.82 -12.34 24.43
C ASP A 437 2.15 -11.97 22.98
N ILE A 438 2.61 -12.97 22.22
CA ILE A 438 3.03 -12.81 20.83
C ILE A 438 1.92 -12.19 19.98
N SER A 439 0.66 -12.54 20.22
CA SER A 439 -0.50 -12.05 19.43
C SER A 439 -0.65 -10.54 19.56
N LEU A 440 -0.43 -10.00 20.77
CA LEU A 440 -0.42 -8.55 21.01
C LEU A 440 0.73 -7.88 20.26
N GLY A 441 1.90 -8.51 20.28
CA GLY A 441 3.09 -8.06 19.56
C GLY A 441 2.86 -7.95 18.04
N LEU A 442 2.29 -8.99 17.45
CA LEU A 442 1.98 -9.05 16.02
C LEU A 442 0.94 -8.00 15.63
N TYR A 443 -0.09 -7.82 16.46
CA TYR A 443 -1.08 -6.76 16.28
C TYR A 443 -0.44 -5.35 16.35
N GLY A 444 0.54 -5.15 17.24
CA GLY A 444 1.36 -3.94 17.28
C GLY A 444 2.15 -3.70 15.98
N ILE A 445 2.77 -4.74 15.41
CA ILE A 445 3.48 -4.66 14.13
C ILE A 445 2.52 -4.25 13.00
N GLY A 446 1.30 -4.81 12.97
CA GLY A 446 0.26 -4.39 12.03
C GLY A 446 -0.04 -2.89 12.14
N PHE A 447 -0.20 -2.39 13.36
CA PHE A 447 -0.40 -0.95 13.58
C PHE A 447 0.80 -0.08 13.21
N ALA A 448 2.03 -0.59 13.30
CA ALA A 448 3.19 0.12 12.77
C ALA A 448 3.10 0.27 11.25
N ALA A 449 2.65 -0.76 10.53
CA ALA A 449 2.39 -0.67 9.08
C ALA A 449 1.30 0.37 8.76
N VAL A 450 0.16 0.30 9.46
CA VAL A 450 -0.94 1.27 9.32
C VAL A 450 -0.47 2.68 9.66
N GLY A 451 0.37 2.85 10.69
CA GLY A 451 0.94 4.13 11.07
C GLY A 451 1.82 4.73 9.99
N MET A 452 2.69 3.92 9.38
CA MET A 452 3.55 4.34 8.27
C MET A 452 2.74 4.77 7.03
N LEU A 453 1.62 4.11 6.75
CA LEU A 453 0.75 4.41 5.59
C LEU A 453 -0.44 5.32 5.93
N SER A 454 -0.58 5.77 7.17
CA SER A 454 -1.71 6.62 7.60
C SER A 454 -1.74 7.96 6.83
N THR A 455 -0.59 8.47 6.44
CA THR A 455 -0.41 9.72 5.68
C THR A 455 -0.25 9.47 4.17
N LEU A 456 -0.57 8.26 3.68
CA LEU A 456 -0.36 7.88 2.28
C LEU A 456 -1.01 8.84 1.29
N GLY A 457 -2.16 9.46 1.63
CA GLY A 457 -2.84 10.38 0.73
C GLY A 457 -1.97 11.56 0.29
N ILE A 458 -1.08 12.06 1.16
CA ILE A 458 -0.11 13.09 0.82
C ILE A 458 1.24 12.52 0.37
N THR A 459 1.71 11.43 0.99
CA THR A 459 2.98 10.81 0.63
C THR A 459 2.96 10.27 -0.81
N LEU A 460 1.84 9.73 -1.26
CA LEU A 460 1.65 9.34 -2.64
C LEU A 460 1.54 10.54 -3.59
N ALA A 461 1.01 11.67 -3.10
CA ALA A 461 1.00 12.91 -3.88
C ALA A 461 2.41 13.45 -4.11
N THR A 462 3.34 13.21 -3.18
CA THR A 462 4.76 13.54 -3.38
C THR A 462 5.46 12.54 -4.31
N ASP A 463 5.11 11.25 -4.26
CA ASP A 463 5.74 10.21 -5.09
C ASP A 463 5.42 10.40 -6.59
N ALA A 464 4.12 10.48 -6.93
CA ALA A 464 3.70 10.63 -8.32
C ALA A 464 3.86 12.04 -8.91
N TYR A 465 4.46 12.96 -8.15
CA TYR A 465 4.80 14.29 -8.62
C TYR A 465 5.92 14.25 -9.68
N GLY A 466 6.90 13.35 -9.53
CA GLY A 466 8.01 13.22 -10.47
C GLY A 466 7.57 12.99 -11.92
N PRO A 467 6.80 11.92 -12.20
CA PRO A 467 6.36 11.62 -13.57
C PRO A 467 5.61 12.76 -14.27
N ILE A 468 4.86 13.58 -13.53
CA ILE A 468 4.14 14.74 -14.09
C ILE A 468 5.10 15.90 -14.38
N ALA A 469 6.10 16.12 -13.53
CA ALA A 469 7.14 17.12 -13.77
C ALA A 469 8.01 16.73 -14.97
N ASP A 470 8.35 15.45 -15.08
CA ASP A 470 9.14 14.88 -16.16
C ASP A 470 8.45 15.04 -17.52
N ASN A 471 7.19 14.59 -17.62
CA ASN A 471 6.34 14.80 -18.79
C ASN A 471 6.13 16.29 -19.14
N ALA A 472 6.13 17.17 -18.14
CA ALA A 472 6.06 18.61 -18.39
C ALA A 472 7.36 19.14 -19.02
N GLY A 473 8.51 18.62 -18.59
CA GLY A 473 9.80 18.87 -19.23
C GLY A 473 9.84 18.37 -20.67
N GLY A 474 9.39 17.13 -20.92
CA GLY A 474 9.29 16.58 -22.27
C GLY A 474 8.38 17.39 -23.18
N ASN A 475 7.22 17.83 -22.65
CA ASN A 475 6.31 18.71 -23.38
C ASN A 475 6.94 20.08 -23.69
N ALA A 476 7.69 20.65 -22.74
CA ALA A 476 8.36 21.94 -22.92
C ALA A 476 9.43 21.88 -24.02
N GLU A 477 10.25 20.83 -24.03
CA GLU A 477 11.30 20.64 -25.05
C GLU A 477 10.70 20.39 -26.43
N MET A 478 9.78 19.42 -26.54
CA MET A 478 9.12 19.10 -27.82
C MET A 478 8.30 20.25 -28.39
N SER A 479 7.84 21.19 -27.55
CA SER A 479 7.12 22.40 -27.96
C SER A 479 8.02 23.58 -28.28
N GLY A 480 9.34 23.46 -28.10
CA GLY A 480 10.29 24.55 -28.32
C GLY A 480 10.07 25.75 -27.40
N LEU A 481 9.69 25.50 -26.14
CA LEU A 481 9.55 26.57 -25.15
C LEU A 481 10.93 27.16 -24.79
N GLY A 482 10.93 28.35 -24.19
CA GLY A 482 12.18 29.03 -23.83
C GLY A 482 13.02 28.24 -22.80
N PRO A 483 14.35 28.44 -22.77
CA PRO A 483 15.26 27.68 -21.90
C PRO A 483 14.99 27.90 -20.40
N GLU A 484 14.36 29.03 -20.03
CA GLU A 484 13.89 29.27 -18.66
C GLU A 484 12.82 28.25 -18.24
N VAL A 485 11.92 27.88 -19.15
CA VAL A 485 10.85 26.89 -18.87
C VAL A 485 11.47 25.53 -18.67
N ARG A 486 12.42 25.12 -19.53
CA ARG A 486 13.14 23.85 -19.38
C ARG A 486 13.92 23.79 -18.07
N LYS A 487 14.64 24.86 -17.71
CA LYS A 487 15.35 24.94 -16.42
C LYS A 487 14.41 24.81 -15.22
N ARG A 488 13.21 25.39 -15.30
CA ARG A 488 12.18 25.24 -14.26
C ARG A 488 11.66 23.80 -14.21
N THR A 489 11.36 23.17 -15.35
CA THR A 489 10.88 21.78 -15.37
C THR A 489 11.96 20.80 -14.93
N ASP A 490 13.22 20.99 -15.30
CA ASP A 490 14.35 20.18 -14.82
C ASP A 490 14.48 20.28 -13.29
N ALA A 491 14.26 21.48 -12.73
CA ALA A 491 14.26 21.65 -11.29
C ALA A 491 13.08 20.91 -10.63
N LEU A 492 11.91 20.91 -11.27
CA LEU A 492 10.75 20.16 -10.80
C LEU A 492 10.96 18.64 -10.93
N ASP A 493 11.64 18.18 -11.98
CA ASP A 493 11.93 16.76 -12.22
C ASP A 493 12.99 16.21 -11.26
N ALA A 494 14.09 16.93 -11.02
CA ALA A 494 15.11 16.55 -10.04
C ALA A 494 14.51 16.37 -8.62
N LEU A 495 13.55 17.24 -8.25
CA LEU A 495 12.76 17.10 -7.04
C LEU A 495 11.94 15.80 -7.07
N GLY A 496 11.29 15.55 -8.21
CA GLY A 496 10.53 14.34 -8.53
C GLY A 496 11.30 13.04 -8.34
N ASN A 497 12.53 12.97 -8.85
CA ASN A 497 13.41 11.81 -8.73
C ASN A 497 13.72 11.46 -7.27
N THR A 498 13.96 12.48 -6.44
CA THR A 498 14.16 12.29 -5.01
C THR A 498 12.88 11.82 -4.33
N THR A 499 11.74 12.44 -4.63
CA THR A 499 10.45 12.05 -4.03
C THR A 499 9.97 10.66 -4.47
N ALA A 500 10.32 10.25 -5.69
CA ALA A 500 10.02 8.91 -6.18
C ALA A 500 10.81 7.84 -5.42
N ALA A 501 12.07 8.12 -5.11
CA ALA A 501 12.87 7.26 -4.26
C ALA A 501 12.32 7.18 -2.84
N THR A 502 11.98 8.33 -2.22
CA THR A 502 11.40 8.31 -0.86
C THR A 502 10.09 7.53 -0.81
N GLY A 503 9.20 7.71 -1.80
CA GLY A 503 7.97 6.93 -1.95
C GLY A 503 8.21 5.43 -2.03
N LYS A 504 9.18 4.98 -2.84
CA LYS A 504 9.64 3.58 -2.87
C LYS A 504 10.16 3.09 -1.51
N GLY A 505 10.90 3.93 -0.78
CA GLY A 505 11.35 3.62 0.57
C GLY A 505 10.19 3.38 1.55
N PHE A 506 9.15 4.23 1.51
CA PHE A 506 7.92 4.03 2.28
C PHE A 506 7.17 2.74 1.88
N ALA A 507 7.07 2.46 0.59
CA ALA A 507 6.44 1.23 0.09
C ALA A 507 7.17 -0.01 0.62
N ILE A 508 8.50 -0.06 0.52
CA ILE A 508 9.31 -1.20 1.00
C ILE A 508 9.24 -1.34 2.53
N GLY A 509 9.35 -0.24 3.27
CA GLY A 509 9.29 -0.26 4.73
C GLY A 509 7.93 -0.75 5.24
N SER A 510 6.84 -0.28 4.62
CA SER A 510 5.49 -0.70 4.99
C SER A 510 5.17 -2.12 4.52
N ALA A 511 5.68 -2.55 3.36
CA ALA A 511 5.57 -3.91 2.88
C ALA A 511 6.25 -4.91 3.84
N ALA A 512 7.43 -4.59 4.37
CA ALA A 512 8.10 -5.44 5.35
C ALA A 512 7.27 -5.62 6.64
N LEU A 513 6.70 -4.53 7.17
CA LEU A 513 5.82 -4.57 8.33
C LEU A 513 4.51 -5.31 8.05
N THR A 514 3.92 -5.09 6.86
CA THR A 514 2.68 -5.73 6.42
C THR A 514 2.88 -7.23 6.18
N ALA A 515 3.99 -7.63 5.57
CA ALA A 515 4.33 -9.03 5.34
C ALA A 515 4.44 -9.80 6.66
N MET A 516 5.04 -9.19 7.70
CA MET A 516 5.07 -9.78 9.03
C MET A 516 3.67 -9.96 9.63
N ALA A 517 2.78 -8.97 9.44
CA ALA A 517 1.39 -9.05 9.88
C ALA A 517 0.58 -10.11 9.11
N LEU A 518 0.82 -10.24 7.79
CA LEU A 518 0.18 -11.28 6.95
C LEU A 518 0.70 -12.68 7.29
N LEU A 519 1.99 -12.83 7.58
CA LEU A 519 2.56 -14.10 8.03
C LEU A 519 1.92 -14.54 9.35
N ALA A 520 1.72 -13.59 10.26
CA ALA A 520 0.99 -13.83 11.50
C ALA A 520 -0.47 -14.27 11.26
N ALA A 521 -1.19 -13.59 10.36
CA ALA A 521 -2.54 -13.99 9.98
C ALA A 521 -2.58 -15.39 9.32
N TYR A 522 -1.55 -15.74 8.55
CA TYR A 522 -1.41 -17.06 7.93
C TYR A 522 -1.26 -18.19 8.98
N ILE A 523 -0.54 -17.94 10.08
CA ILE A 523 -0.42 -18.89 11.19
C ILE A 523 -1.80 -19.15 11.82
N GLU A 524 -2.63 -18.13 11.99
CA GLU A 524 -4.00 -18.30 12.51
C GLU A 524 -4.88 -19.11 11.55
N GLU A 525 -4.74 -18.90 10.25
CA GLU A 525 -5.47 -19.67 9.24
C GLU A 525 -5.08 -21.16 9.30
N ILE A 526 -3.80 -21.48 9.50
CA ILE A 526 -3.35 -22.86 9.72
C ILE A 526 -4.05 -23.48 10.94
N ARG A 527 -4.15 -22.74 12.05
CA ARG A 527 -4.85 -23.22 13.26
C ARG A 527 -6.31 -23.53 13.00
N ILE A 528 -6.99 -22.67 12.25
CA ILE A 528 -8.40 -22.87 11.85
C ILE A 528 -8.53 -24.14 11.01
N TRP A 529 -7.66 -24.34 10.01
CA TRP A 529 -7.68 -25.53 9.16
C TRP A 529 -7.40 -26.82 9.90
N LEU A 530 -6.40 -26.84 10.78
CA LEU A 530 -6.14 -27.99 11.63
C LEU A 530 -7.34 -28.30 12.53
N GLY A 531 -8.03 -27.27 13.03
CA GLY A 531 -9.26 -27.44 13.79
C GLY A 531 -10.42 -28.00 12.98
N ARG A 532 -10.53 -27.61 11.69
CA ARG A 532 -11.51 -28.19 10.76
C ARG A 532 -11.20 -29.65 10.45
N LEU A 533 -9.93 -29.99 10.22
CA LEU A 533 -9.48 -31.35 9.94
C LEU A 533 -9.59 -32.29 11.15
N ALA A 534 -9.41 -31.76 12.36
CA ALA A 534 -9.57 -32.53 13.59
C ALA A 534 -11.05 -32.82 13.94
N GLU A 535 -12.00 -32.03 13.42
CA GLU A 535 -13.42 -32.08 13.79
C GLU A 535 -13.61 -32.07 15.33
N ASP A 536 -14.31 -33.07 15.87
CA ASP A 536 -14.45 -33.29 17.32
C ASP A 536 -13.43 -34.33 17.85
N GLY A 537 -12.58 -34.87 16.98
CA GLY A 537 -11.57 -35.88 17.28
C GLY A 537 -10.16 -35.28 17.33
N ILE A 538 -9.27 -35.85 16.53
CA ILE A 538 -7.86 -35.46 16.45
C ILE A 538 -7.38 -35.45 15.00
N TYR A 539 -6.36 -34.64 14.71
CA TYR A 539 -5.66 -34.63 13.44
C TYR A 539 -4.16 -34.77 13.70
N GLN A 540 -3.56 -35.87 13.24
CA GLN A 540 -2.15 -36.18 13.49
C GLN A 540 -1.28 -35.88 12.27
N VAL A 541 -0.17 -35.18 12.49
CA VAL A 541 0.88 -34.94 11.50
C VAL A 541 2.23 -35.24 12.14
N GLY A 542 2.89 -36.29 11.64
CA GLY A 542 4.11 -36.81 12.26
C GLY A 542 3.87 -37.17 13.73
N ASN A 543 4.66 -36.55 14.62
CA ASN A 543 4.59 -36.78 16.06
C ASN A 543 3.70 -35.76 16.79
N VAL A 544 2.98 -34.88 16.08
CA VAL A 544 2.10 -33.88 16.70
C VAL A 544 0.65 -34.21 16.39
N VAL A 545 -0.16 -34.29 17.44
CA VAL A 545 -1.60 -34.53 17.37
C VAL A 545 -2.32 -33.25 17.75
N PHE A 546 -3.07 -32.70 16.80
CA PHE A 546 -3.88 -31.50 16.98
C PHE A 546 -5.32 -31.85 17.37
N PHE A 547 -5.88 -31.10 18.32
CA PHE A 547 -7.31 -31.15 18.65
C PHE A 547 -7.93 -29.76 18.55
N LYS A 548 -9.23 -29.68 18.24
CA LYS A 548 -9.91 -28.42 18.05
C LYS A 548 -10.03 -27.61 19.34
N GLY A 549 -9.59 -26.34 19.31
CA GLY A 549 -9.74 -25.38 20.40
C GLY A 549 -8.59 -25.38 21.39
N ALA A 550 -8.77 -24.71 22.54
CA ALA A 550 -7.75 -24.61 23.59
C ALA A 550 -7.77 -25.79 24.57
N ALA A 551 -8.93 -26.43 24.74
CA ALA A 551 -9.11 -27.58 25.61
C ALA A 551 -9.72 -28.74 24.83
N ALA A 552 -9.16 -29.94 25.00
CA ALA A 552 -9.61 -31.13 24.29
C ALA A 552 -11.01 -31.57 24.79
N SER A 553 -11.91 -31.83 23.85
CA SER A 553 -13.19 -32.49 24.10
C SER A 553 -12.97 -33.91 24.63
N GLU A 554 -14.00 -34.50 25.24
CA GLU A 554 -13.92 -35.89 25.71
C GLU A 554 -13.64 -36.86 24.55
N SER A 555 -14.22 -36.61 23.38
CA SER A 555 -13.96 -37.37 22.15
C SER A 555 -12.52 -37.24 21.68
N ALA A 556 -11.93 -36.03 21.69
CA ALA A 556 -10.53 -35.82 21.34
C ALA A 556 -9.58 -36.51 22.33
N LYS A 557 -9.88 -36.48 23.63
CA LYS A 557 -9.11 -37.19 24.65
C LYS A 557 -9.16 -38.70 24.47
N ALA A 558 -10.34 -39.25 24.19
CA ALA A 558 -10.51 -40.68 23.93
C ALA A 558 -9.76 -41.11 22.66
N ALA A 559 -9.82 -40.30 21.60
CA ALA A 559 -9.09 -40.55 20.36
C ALA A 559 -7.56 -40.47 20.57
N TYR A 560 -7.08 -39.51 21.38
CA TYR A 560 -5.66 -39.38 21.69
C TYR A 560 -5.09 -40.61 22.42
N GLU A 561 -5.81 -41.17 23.40
CA GLU A 561 -5.35 -42.38 24.11
C GLU A 561 -5.14 -43.59 23.18
N ALA A 562 -5.80 -43.64 22.01
CA ALA A 562 -5.61 -44.71 21.04
C ALA A 562 -4.30 -44.58 20.21
N VAL A 563 -3.74 -43.38 20.09
CA VAL A 563 -2.50 -43.09 19.31
C VAL A 563 -1.35 -42.61 20.19
N LYS A 564 -1.57 -42.53 21.50
CA LYS A 564 -0.57 -42.10 22.48
C LYS A 564 0.62 -43.07 22.50
N SER A 565 1.77 -42.58 22.04
CA SER A 565 3.05 -43.25 22.14
C SER A 565 4.13 -42.30 22.64
N GLU A 566 5.30 -42.83 23.00
CA GLU A 566 6.43 -42.02 23.45
C GLU A 566 6.84 -41.02 22.35
N GLY A 567 6.94 -39.73 22.72
CA GLY A 567 7.31 -38.64 21.80
C GLY A 567 6.15 -37.98 21.03
N VAL A 568 4.91 -38.46 21.18
CA VAL A 568 3.74 -37.81 20.56
C VAL A 568 3.28 -36.62 21.41
N ILE A 569 3.12 -35.46 20.79
CA ILE A 569 2.73 -34.20 21.45
C ILE A 569 1.26 -33.94 21.17
N PHE A 570 0.46 -33.65 22.21
CA PHE A 570 -0.97 -33.35 22.09
C PHE A 570 -1.21 -31.84 22.24
N VAL A 571 -1.62 -31.18 21.17
CA VAL A 571 -1.66 -29.71 21.06
C VAL A 571 -3.04 -29.23 20.66
N GLY A 572 -3.55 -28.21 21.35
CA GLY A 572 -4.79 -27.55 20.97
C GLY A 572 -4.57 -26.60 19.81
N THR A 573 -5.44 -26.61 18.80
CA THR A 573 -5.26 -25.74 17.63
C THR A 573 -5.26 -24.26 17.99
N ALA A 574 -5.96 -23.85 19.05
CA ALA A 574 -5.95 -22.46 19.52
C ALA A 574 -4.65 -22.06 20.25
N THR A 575 -3.87 -23.02 20.75
CA THR A 575 -2.61 -22.77 21.48
C THR A 575 -1.37 -23.19 20.68
N ALA A 576 -1.55 -23.82 19.52
CA ALA A 576 -0.47 -24.31 18.68
C ALA A 576 0.45 -23.16 18.22
N THR A 577 1.74 -23.33 18.48
CA THR A 577 2.79 -22.36 18.16
C THR A 577 3.45 -22.68 16.83
N MET A 578 4.25 -21.74 16.30
CA MET A 578 5.06 -22.01 15.10
C MET A 578 6.01 -23.21 15.31
N ALA A 579 6.54 -23.40 16.51
CA ALA A 579 7.39 -24.54 16.82
C ALA A 579 6.64 -25.87 16.68
N ASP A 580 5.36 -25.90 17.07
CA ASP A 580 4.52 -27.10 16.90
C ASP A 580 4.31 -27.43 15.42
N PHE A 581 4.13 -26.42 14.57
CA PHE A 581 4.00 -26.62 13.12
C PHE A 581 5.32 -27.07 12.48
N VAL A 582 6.42 -26.43 12.86
CA VAL A 582 7.77 -26.80 12.40
C VAL A 582 8.08 -28.26 12.76
N ASN A 583 7.76 -28.67 13.99
CA ASN A 583 7.93 -30.05 14.44
C ASN A 583 6.99 -31.02 13.71
N ALA A 584 5.72 -30.65 13.54
CA ALA A 584 4.72 -31.50 12.89
C ALA A 584 5.09 -31.82 11.43
N TYR A 585 5.53 -30.81 10.68
CA TYR A 585 5.81 -30.92 9.25
C TYR A 585 7.29 -31.10 8.91
N ASN A 586 8.16 -31.21 9.92
CA ASN A 586 9.62 -31.29 9.76
C ASN A 586 10.16 -30.18 8.86
N LEU A 587 9.73 -28.94 9.14
CA LEU A 587 10.15 -27.76 8.41
C LEU A 587 11.55 -27.36 8.87
N THR A 588 12.40 -26.96 7.92
CA THR A 588 13.72 -26.41 8.16
C THR A 588 13.81 -25.10 7.37
N ILE A 589 14.88 -24.32 7.58
CA ILE A 589 15.10 -23.13 6.74
C ILE A 589 15.20 -23.48 5.24
N MET A 590 15.48 -24.75 4.90
CA MET A 590 15.72 -25.23 3.54
C MET A 590 14.51 -25.91 2.88
N ASN A 591 13.40 -26.14 3.58
CA ASN A 591 12.21 -26.82 3.03
C ASN A 591 10.88 -26.24 3.53
#